data_AF-A0A2X3DEM2-F1
#
_entry.id   AF-A0A2X3DEM2-F1
#
_cell.length_a   1.000
_cell.length_b   1.000
_cell.length_c   1.000
_cell.angle_alpha   90.00
_cell.angle_beta   90.00
_cell.angle_gamma   90.00
#
_symmetry.space_group_name_H-M   'P 1'
#
loop_
_entity.id
_entity.type
_entity.pdbx_description
1 polymer ?
#
loop_
_entity_poly.entity_id
_entity_poly.type
_entity_poly.pdbx_seq_one_letter_code
_entity_poly.pdbx_strand_id
1 'polypeptide(L)'
;MAFENNITNNASTWDIGTANATIYLTGKEVLVNTNKPATAILTNNAGTIPINGNLLNGGKWQNDNPYPNPNPCDVDECGDRHIINNGGSITITGKLTSTGITDSKGNVYGSQILIYGGSVSAGVIENSANSSIVIGADSSRNLG
;
A
#
# COMPACT_ATOMS: atom_id res chain seq x y z
N MET A 1 6.61 -8.47 5.54
CA MET A 1 7.36 -8.06 4.33
C MET A 1 7.00 -6.60 4.04
N ALA A 2 7.98 -5.74 3.76
CA ALA A 2 7.75 -4.34 3.44
C ALA A 2 8.16 -4.04 2.00
N PHE A 3 7.40 -3.17 1.34
CA PHE A 3 7.71 -2.63 0.03
C PHE A 3 8.18 -1.18 0.19
N GLU A 4 9.46 -0.98 -0.10
CA GLU A 4 10.16 0.29 0.05
C GLU A 4 10.22 1.08 -1.27
N ASN A 5 9.84 0.45 -2.39
CA ASN A 5 10.03 0.98 -3.75
C ASN A 5 8.79 0.82 -4.64
N ASN A 6 8.87 1.44 -5.81
CA ASN A 6 7.90 1.28 -6.90
C ASN A 6 8.01 -0.12 -7.51
N ILE A 7 6.92 -0.87 -7.47
CA ILE A 7 6.83 -2.24 -7.94
C ILE A 7 5.70 -2.32 -8.96
N THR A 8 5.98 -2.90 -10.13
CA THR A 8 5.04 -2.92 -11.26
C THR A 8 4.90 -4.33 -11.82
N ASN A 9 3.70 -4.90 -11.71
CA ASN A 9 3.31 -6.10 -12.42
C ASN A 9 2.75 -5.72 -13.80
N ASN A 10 3.35 -6.24 -14.87
CA ASN A 10 2.87 -6.09 -16.25
C ASN A 10 2.32 -7.43 -16.75
N ALA A 11 1.00 -7.64 -16.61
CA ALA A 11 0.27 -8.80 -17.12
C ALA A 11 0.74 -10.19 -16.63
N SER A 12 1.46 -10.26 -15.51
CA SER A 12 1.95 -11.51 -14.91
C SER A 12 1.14 -11.92 -13.69
N THR A 13 1.38 -13.14 -13.17
CA THR A 13 0.84 -13.56 -11.87
C THR A 13 1.92 -13.49 -10.80
N TRP A 14 1.68 -12.75 -9.72
CA TRP A 14 2.60 -12.60 -8.60
C TRP A 14 1.92 -12.99 -7.29
N ASP A 15 2.37 -14.09 -6.69
CA ASP A 15 2.00 -14.46 -5.33
C ASP A 15 2.84 -13.70 -4.30
N ILE A 16 2.17 -12.92 -3.46
CA ILE A 16 2.81 -12.11 -2.42
C ILE A 16 2.38 -12.61 -1.04
N GLY A 17 3.38 -12.88 -0.20
CA GLY A 17 3.18 -13.24 1.20
C GLY A 17 2.97 -14.73 1.46
N THR A 18 3.02 -15.09 2.74
CA THR A 18 2.67 -16.41 3.27
C THR A 18 1.33 -16.31 3.99
N ALA A 19 0.63 -17.43 4.21
CA ALA A 19 -0.66 -17.44 4.89
C ALA A 19 -0.62 -16.63 6.21
N ASN A 20 -1.58 -15.71 6.38
CA ASN A 20 -1.71 -14.80 7.52
C ASN A 20 -0.61 -13.73 7.68
N ALA A 21 0.20 -13.47 6.65
CA ALA A 21 1.20 -12.40 6.72
C ALA A 21 0.56 -11.00 6.71
N THR A 22 1.22 -10.04 7.36
CA THR A 22 0.94 -8.61 7.14
C THR A 22 2.00 -8.03 6.21
N ILE A 23 1.55 -7.41 5.14
CA ILE A 23 2.37 -6.77 4.13
C ILE A 23 2.18 -5.27 4.22
N TYR A 24 3.29 -4.53 4.11
CA TYR A 24 3.31 -3.08 4.33
C TYR A 24 3.82 -2.36 3.09
N LEU A 25 3.07 -1.36 2.65
CA LEU A 25 3.59 -0.29 1.79
C LEU A 25 4.05 0.82 2.72
N THR A 26 5.37 1.04 2.81
CA THR A 26 5.97 1.92 3.83
C THR A 26 6.30 3.31 3.29
N GLY A 27 6.61 3.44 1.99
CA GLY A 27 7.04 4.73 1.43
C GLY A 27 8.37 5.19 2.06
N LYS A 28 9.29 4.27 2.30
CA LYS A 28 10.55 4.56 2.99
C LYS A 28 11.71 4.37 2.04
N GLU A 29 12.54 5.39 1.88
CA GLU A 29 13.84 5.26 1.19
C GLU A 29 14.93 4.98 2.23
N VAL A 30 15.57 3.82 2.12
CA VAL A 30 16.68 3.41 2.98
C VAL A 30 17.99 3.93 2.39
N LEU A 31 18.67 4.82 3.11
CA LEU A 31 19.99 5.33 2.79
C LEU A 31 21.03 4.68 3.72
N VAL A 32 22.31 4.75 3.34
CA VAL A 32 23.43 4.08 4.03
C VAL A 32 23.51 4.40 5.53
N ASN A 33 23.00 5.56 5.96
CA ASN A 33 23.07 6.04 7.34
C ASN A 33 21.80 6.77 7.83
N THR A 34 20.72 6.79 7.05
CA THR A 34 19.49 7.48 7.41
C THR A 34 18.32 6.91 6.60
N ASN A 35 17.10 7.22 7.01
CA ASN A 35 15.90 6.95 6.23
C ASN A 35 15.21 8.28 5.95
N LYS A 36 14.48 8.35 4.84
CA LYS A 36 13.62 9.50 4.58
C LYS A 36 12.31 9.07 3.94
N PRO A 37 11.25 9.89 4.10
CA PRO A 37 9.99 9.71 3.39
C PRO A 37 10.22 9.65 1.88
N ALA A 38 9.59 8.66 1.24
CA ALA A 38 9.53 8.48 -0.21
C ALA A 38 8.15 7.96 -0.62
N THR A 39 7.88 7.87 -1.92
CA THR A 39 6.62 7.31 -2.40
C THR A 39 6.78 5.82 -2.69
N ALA A 40 5.96 4.98 -2.05
CA ALA A 40 5.85 3.56 -2.40
C ALA A 40 4.62 3.33 -3.30
N ILE A 41 4.82 2.67 -4.44
CA ILE A 41 3.75 2.41 -5.39
C ILE A 41 3.72 0.92 -5.75
N LEU A 42 2.58 0.26 -5.53
CA LEU A 42 2.25 -1.03 -6.10
C LEU A 42 1.37 -0.82 -7.33
N THR A 43 1.90 -1.09 -8.52
CA THR A 43 1.15 -0.98 -9.78
C THR A 43 0.85 -2.37 -10.36
N ASN A 44 -0.40 -2.61 -10.73
CA ASN A 44 -0.83 -3.77 -11.51
C ASN A 44 -1.39 -3.31 -12.86
N ASN A 45 -0.73 -3.73 -13.94
CA ASN A 45 -1.15 -3.46 -15.32
C ASN A 45 -1.66 -4.77 -15.92
N ALA A 46 -2.95 -5.06 -15.72
CA ALA A 46 -3.63 -6.24 -16.27
C ALA A 46 -3.15 -7.61 -15.76
N GLY A 47 -2.30 -7.65 -14.72
CA GLY A 47 -1.84 -8.89 -14.09
C GLY A 47 -2.79 -9.41 -13.01
N THR A 48 -2.38 -10.50 -12.36
CA THR A 48 -3.06 -11.07 -11.19
C THR A 48 -2.11 -11.05 -10.01
N ILE A 49 -2.50 -10.38 -8.92
CA ILE A 49 -1.71 -10.27 -7.69
C ILE A 49 -2.50 -10.83 -6.51
N PRO A 50 -2.41 -12.14 -6.25
CA PRO A 50 -2.83 -12.72 -4.98
C PRO A 50 -1.91 -12.25 -3.83
N ILE A 51 -2.52 -11.79 -2.76
CA ILE A 51 -1.89 -11.34 -1.52
C ILE A 51 -2.46 -12.18 -0.39
N ASN A 52 -1.62 -13.07 0.14
CA ASN A 52 -2.00 -13.96 1.21
C ASN A 52 -1.80 -13.26 2.56
N GLY A 53 -2.90 -12.77 3.16
CA GLY A 53 -2.93 -12.07 4.43
C GLY A 53 -3.41 -10.63 4.32
N ASN A 54 -2.94 -9.75 5.21
CA ASN A 54 -3.35 -8.35 5.28
C ASN A 54 -2.42 -7.45 4.45
N LEU A 55 -2.97 -6.40 3.85
CA LEU A 55 -2.21 -5.35 3.18
C LEU A 55 -2.46 -3.99 3.85
N LEU A 56 -1.39 -3.37 4.34
CA LEU A 56 -1.42 -2.04 4.95
C LEU A 56 -0.81 -1.03 3.97
N ASN A 57 -1.68 -0.28 3.30
CA ASN A 57 -1.36 0.87 2.48
C ASN A 57 -1.36 2.12 3.38
N GLY A 58 -0.30 2.32 4.13
CA GLY A 58 -0.29 3.39 5.16
C GLY A 58 0.73 3.25 6.28
N GLY A 59 1.51 2.16 6.30
CA GLY A 59 2.74 1.99 7.07
C GLY A 59 2.65 2.01 8.61
N LYS A 60 1.59 2.55 9.20
CA LYS A 60 1.56 2.82 10.63
C LYS A 60 0.97 1.66 11.42
N TRP A 61 1.73 1.16 12.38
CA TRP A 61 1.16 0.62 13.60
C TRP A 61 1.23 1.73 14.65
N GLN A 62 0.11 2.10 15.25
CA GLN A 62 0.12 3.17 16.25
C GLN A 62 -0.71 2.78 17.47
N ASN A 63 -0.32 1.71 18.17
CA ASN A 63 -0.83 1.45 19.53
C ASN A 63 -0.30 0.23 20.29
N ASP A 64 0.40 -0.75 19.70
CA ASP A 64 0.90 -1.88 20.50
C ASP A 64 2.38 -1.70 20.89
N ASN A 65 2.59 -1.69 22.21
CA ASN A 65 3.78 -1.42 23.01
C ASN A 65 5.03 -2.30 22.66
N PRO A 66 6.22 -1.99 23.19
CA PRO A 66 7.48 -1.93 22.46
C PRO A 66 8.15 -3.30 22.31
N TYR A 67 8.52 -3.68 21.09
CA TYR A 67 9.34 -4.88 20.85
C TYR A 67 8.68 -6.23 21.25
N PRO A 68 9.02 -7.32 20.53
CA PRO A 68 10.01 -7.42 19.47
C PRO A 68 9.28 -7.59 18.14
N ASN A 69 8.64 -6.54 17.63
CA ASN A 69 8.10 -6.59 16.29
C ASN A 69 8.58 -5.36 15.52
N PRO A 70 9.29 -5.53 14.40
CA PRO A 70 9.88 -4.42 13.69
C PRO A 70 8.78 -3.50 13.20
N ASN A 71 8.77 -2.26 13.69
CA ASN A 71 8.02 -1.18 13.06
C ASN A 71 8.53 -1.08 11.60
N PRO A 72 7.69 -1.31 10.58
CA PRO A 72 8.16 -1.33 9.20
C PRO A 72 8.59 0.06 8.72
N CYS A 73 8.11 1.15 9.35
CA CYS A 73 8.68 2.50 9.19
C CYS A 73 8.27 3.44 10.35
N ASP A 74 9.20 4.29 10.81
CA ASP A 74 8.87 5.36 11.76
C ASP A 74 8.08 6.47 11.07
N VAL A 75 7.22 7.17 11.82
CA VAL A 75 6.30 8.18 11.27
C VAL A 75 7.00 9.30 10.49
N ASP A 76 8.24 9.63 10.88
CA ASP A 76 9.07 10.64 10.23
C ASP A 76 9.85 10.09 9.01
N GLU A 77 9.75 8.78 8.77
CA GLU A 77 10.45 8.04 7.71
C GLU A 77 9.50 7.52 6.63
N CYS A 78 8.18 7.50 6.86
CA CYS A 78 7.21 6.99 5.89
C CYS A 78 6.61 8.12 5.02
N GLY A 79 6.85 8.10 3.71
CA GLY A 79 6.20 8.98 2.72
C GLY A 79 5.01 8.33 2.04
N ASP A 80 4.45 8.98 1.02
CA ASP A 80 3.19 8.60 0.35
C ASP A 80 3.12 7.14 -0.11
N ARG A 81 1.91 6.55 -0.12
CA ARG A 81 1.70 5.15 -0.54
C ARG A 81 0.52 5.00 -1.47
N HIS A 82 0.73 4.28 -2.57
CA HIS A 82 -0.27 4.12 -3.61
C HIS A 82 -0.39 2.67 -4.05
N ILE A 83 -1.63 2.19 -4.16
CA ILE A 83 -1.98 1.00 -4.91
C ILE A 83 -2.66 1.47 -6.19
N ILE A 84 -2.14 1.05 -7.34
CA ILE A 84 -2.67 1.42 -8.65
C ILE A 84 -3.01 0.14 -9.41
N ASN A 85 -4.30 -0.11 -9.64
CA ASN A 85 -4.77 -1.20 -10.48
C ASN A 85 -5.30 -0.62 -11.80
N ASN A 86 -4.53 -0.75 -12.88
CA ASN A 86 -4.92 -0.30 -14.22
C ASN A 86 -5.63 -1.42 -15.02
N GLY A 87 -6.01 -2.52 -14.38
CA GLY A 87 -6.61 -3.70 -15.03
C GLY A 87 -6.19 -5.00 -14.34
N GLY A 88 -6.87 -6.11 -14.64
CA GLY A 88 -6.57 -7.41 -14.02
C GLY A 88 -7.13 -7.51 -12.60
N SER A 89 -6.49 -8.29 -11.71
CA SER A 89 -6.97 -8.47 -10.33
C SER A 89 -5.89 -8.33 -9.27
N ILE A 90 -6.22 -7.68 -8.16
CA ILE A 90 -5.49 -7.75 -6.89
C ILE A 90 -6.44 -8.39 -5.87
N THR A 91 -6.08 -9.54 -5.32
CA THR A 91 -6.94 -10.29 -4.38
C THR A 91 -6.20 -10.46 -3.07
N ILE A 92 -6.74 -9.89 -2.00
CA ILE A 92 -6.17 -9.90 -0.66
C ILE A 92 -7.02 -10.81 0.21
N THR A 93 -6.45 -11.89 0.77
CA THR A 93 -7.26 -12.84 1.55
C THR A 93 -7.69 -12.28 2.91
N GLY A 94 -6.93 -11.34 3.46
CA GLY A 94 -7.23 -10.63 4.70
C GLY A 94 -7.81 -9.23 4.47
N LYS A 95 -7.45 -8.30 5.37
CA LYS A 95 -7.88 -6.90 5.36
C LYS A 95 -6.93 -6.04 4.51
N LEU A 96 -7.50 -5.21 3.65
CA LEU A 96 -6.84 -4.06 3.04
C LEU A 96 -7.12 -2.82 3.87
N THR A 97 -6.10 -2.21 4.47
CA THR A 97 -6.22 -0.96 5.22
C THR A 97 -5.49 0.16 4.48
N SER A 98 -6.20 1.25 4.21
CA SER A 98 -5.66 2.47 3.61
C SER A 98 -5.74 3.60 4.62
N THR A 99 -4.59 4.12 5.05
CA THR A 99 -4.52 5.28 5.96
C THR A 99 -3.32 6.14 5.60
N GLY A 100 -3.49 7.45 5.58
CA GLY A 100 -2.35 8.36 5.55
C GLY A 100 -1.79 8.56 6.96
N ILE A 101 -0.69 9.31 7.03
CA ILE A 101 -0.02 9.66 8.29
C ILE A 101 0.33 11.15 8.32
N THR A 102 0.57 11.66 9.52
CA THR A 102 1.14 12.98 9.75
C THR A 102 2.41 12.80 10.55
N ASP A 103 3.51 13.38 10.09
CA ASP A 103 4.82 13.30 10.76
C ASP A 103 4.91 14.25 11.98
N SER A 104 6.01 14.17 12.72
CA SER A 104 6.26 15.02 13.90
C SER A 104 6.35 16.52 13.58
N LYS A 105 6.55 16.89 12.31
CA LYS A 105 6.63 18.27 11.81
C LYS A 105 5.30 18.78 11.26
N GLY A 106 4.26 17.94 11.25
CA GLY A 106 2.94 18.28 10.72
C GLY A 106 2.76 18.05 9.23
N ASN A 107 3.74 17.45 8.53
CA ASN A 107 3.59 17.09 7.13
C ASN A 107 2.62 15.91 7.00
N VAL A 108 1.65 16.03 6.10
CA VAL A 108 0.69 14.96 5.82
C VAL A 108 1.20 14.16 4.63
N TYR A 109 1.34 12.86 4.83
CA TYR A 109 1.63 11.89 3.78
C TYR A 109 0.38 11.03 3.55
N GLY A 110 -0.13 11.06 2.34
CA GLY A 110 -1.37 10.41 1.95
C GLY A 110 -1.22 8.92 1.69
N SER A 111 -2.37 8.26 1.63
CA SER A 111 -2.50 6.91 1.10
C SER A 111 -3.60 6.85 0.06
N GLN A 112 -3.36 6.19 -1.08
CA GLN A 112 -4.33 6.13 -2.17
C GLN A 112 -4.48 4.71 -2.70
N ILE A 113 -5.73 4.36 -3.04
CA ILE A 113 -6.05 3.18 -3.83
C ILE A 113 -6.73 3.69 -5.10
N LEU A 114 -6.09 3.48 -6.26
CA LEU A 114 -6.57 3.92 -7.55
C LEU A 114 -6.93 2.69 -8.40
N ILE A 115 -8.19 2.56 -8.79
CA ILE A 115 -8.72 1.45 -9.57
C ILE A 115 -9.22 2.02 -10.90
N TYR A 116 -8.41 1.87 -11.93
CA TYR A 116 -8.68 2.31 -13.30
C TYR A 116 -8.98 1.08 -14.15
N GLY A 117 -9.96 0.27 -13.77
CA GLY A 117 -10.27 -1.01 -14.40
C GLY A 117 -9.72 -2.23 -13.66
N GLY A 118 -10.26 -3.41 -13.98
CA GLY A 118 -10.02 -4.65 -13.23
C GLY A 118 -10.71 -4.67 -11.86
N SER A 119 -10.17 -5.44 -10.92
CA SER A 119 -10.71 -5.56 -9.57
C SER A 119 -9.64 -5.50 -8.48
N VAL A 120 -10.02 -4.90 -7.34
CA VAL A 120 -9.32 -5.04 -6.07
C VAL A 120 -10.32 -5.65 -5.09
N SER A 121 -9.99 -6.82 -4.55
CA SER A 121 -10.84 -7.55 -3.61
C SER A 121 -10.08 -7.81 -2.32
N ALA A 122 -10.75 -7.66 -1.19
CA ALA A 122 -10.24 -8.02 0.12
C ALA A 122 -11.38 -8.56 1.00
N GLY A 123 -11.06 -9.33 2.04
CA GLY A 123 -12.06 -9.74 3.02
C GLY A 123 -12.74 -8.53 3.69
N VAL A 124 -11.95 -7.48 3.95
CA VAL A 124 -12.42 -6.16 4.37
C VAL A 124 -11.55 -5.10 3.69
N ILE A 125 -12.17 -4.02 3.19
CA ILE A 125 -11.48 -2.82 2.73
C ILE A 125 -11.81 -1.69 3.71
N GLU A 126 -10.78 -1.14 4.35
CA GLU A 126 -10.90 0.00 5.25
C GLU A 126 -10.17 1.22 4.66
N ASN A 127 -10.89 2.33 4.57
CA ASN A 127 -10.35 3.62 4.16
C ASN A 127 -10.48 4.59 5.34
N SER A 128 -9.35 5.12 5.80
CA SER A 128 -9.24 5.90 7.03
C SER A 128 -8.71 7.31 6.75
N ALA A 129 -8.36 8.05 7.81
CA ALA A 129 -7.87 9.42 7.72
C ALA A 129 -6.72 9.59 6.71
N ASN A 130 -6.67 10.75 6.06
CA ASN A 130 -5.63 11.12 5.08
C ASN A 130 -5.45 10.09 3.95
N SER A 131 -6.52 9.39 3.58
CA SER A 131 -6.50 8.42 2.49
C SER A 131 -7.67 8.57 1.54
N SER A 132 -7.53 8.03 0.33
CA SER A 132 -8.59 8.04 -0.68
C SER A 132 -8.69 6.72 -1.43
N ILE A 133 -9.89 6.42 -1.91
CA ILE A 133 -10.15 5.39 -2.92
C ILE A 133 -10.74 6.09 -4.14
N VAL A 134 -10.12 5.89 -5.29
CA VAL A 134 -10.55 6.45 -6.57
C VAL A 134 -10.88 5.29 -7.49
N ILE A 135 -12.10 5.27 -8.02
CA ILE A 135 -12.56 4.27 -8.99
C ILE A 135 -12.84 5.02 -10.29
N GLY A 136 -12.00 4.78 -11.30
CA GLY A 136 -12.22 5.26 -12.66
C GLY A 136 -13.00 4.25 -13.51
N ALA A 137 -13.58 4.74 -14.60
CA ALA A 137 -14.43 3.92 -15.47
C ALA A 137 -13.62 2.85 -16.23
N ASP A 138 -12.37 3.15 -16.58
CA ASP A 138 -11.47 2.26 -17.31
C ASP A 138 -9.99 2.61 -17.07
N SER A 139 -9.09 1.89 -17.78
CA SER A 139 -7.63 2.04 -17.70
C SER A 139 -7.08 3.32 -18.33
N SER A 140 -7.92 4.11 -18.98
CA SER A 140 -7.56 5.44 -19.51
C SER A 140 -7.59 6.54 -18.43
N ARG A 141 -7.94 6.17 -17.19
CA ARG A 141 -8.00 7.08 -16.02
C ARG A 141 -9.07 8.16 -16.12
N ASN A 142 -10.07 7.94 -16.97
CA ASN A 142 -11.25 8.79 -17.04
C ASN A 142 -12.17 8.49 -15.85
N LEU A 143 -12.58 9.54 -15.15
CA LEU A 143 -13.77 9.54 -14.33
C LEU A 143 -14.92 9.74 -15.32
N GLY A 144 -15.75 8.72 -15.52
CA GLY A 144 -16.74 8.66 -16.60
C GLY A 144 -17.69 9.85 -16.67
#